data_AF-A0A7R9Z1L9-F1
#
_entry.id   AF-A0A7R9Z1L9-F1
#
_cell.length_a   1.000
_cell.length_b   1.000
_cell.length_c   1.000
_cell.angle_alpha   90.00
_cell.angle_beta   90.00
_cell.angle_gamma   90.00
#
_symmetry.space_group_name_H-M   'P 1'
#
loop_
_entity.id
_entity.type
_entity.pdbx_description
1 polymer ?
#
loop_
_entity_poly.entity_id
_entity_poly.type
_entity_poly.pdbx_seq_one_letter_code
_entity_poly.pdbx_strand_id
1 'polypeptide(L)'
;DAAPVEGSDSDKRRMIAFVGGIDVTDGRWDTPAHELYSTLTPGNEHAADFYNGVAPSTSAKYGPRQPWHDIHMYVEGGGAYDLCTNFEDRWNNQNSRWADALYKGIAEGEFGVGDDAAVVPAPEEDKSAWNTQLFRSINMDSADFVPEALKDGRLTHRKGRTFDDSIQRAYIHHIRRAKRFIYLENQYFLGSCFSWKVSETTKCPHLIPMELTARIE
;
A
#
# COMPACT_ATOMS: atom_id res chain seq x y z
N ASP A 1 0.34 -14.94 -21.83
CA ASP A 1 1.54 -15.03 -22.70
C ASP A 1 1.42 -14.05 -23.85
N ALA A 2 1.85 -12.80 -23.64
CA ALA A 2 2.04 -11.85 -24.72
C ALA A 2 3.48 -12.02 -25.25
N ALA A 3 3.63 -12.17 -26.56
CA ALA A 3 4.92 -12.32 -27.21
C ALA A 3 5.76 -11.03 -27.07
N PRO A 4 7.10 -11.12 -27.03
CA PRO A 4 7.95 -9.94 -26.90
C PRO A 4 7.84 -9.09 -28.18
N VAL A 5 7.73 -7.78 -28.00
CA VAL A 5 7.82 -6.81 -29.10
C VAL A 5 9.28 -6.77 -29.55
N GLU A 6 9.56 -7.22 -30.78
CA GLU A 6 10.89 -7.13 -31.38
C GLU A 6 11.24 -5.65 -31.65
N GLY A 7 12.30 -5.16 -31.00
CA GLY A 7 12.94 -3.87 -31.35
C GLY A 7 13.36 -2.95 -30.21
N SER A 8 13.03 -3.23 -28.94
CA SER A 8 13.52 -2.42 -27.81
C SER A 8 14.70 -3.09 -27.13
N ASP A 9 15.82 -2.37 -27.00
CA ASP A 9 17.01 -2.63 -26.18
C ASP A 9 16.80 -3.71 -25.08
N SER A 10 17.04 -4.99 -25.43
CA SER A 10 16.40 -6.16 -24.81
C SER A 10 17.07 -6.71 -23.54
N ASP A 11 18.08 -6.02 -23.01
CA ASP A 11 18.85 -6.47 -21.84
C ASP A 11 18.55 -5.68 -20.56
N LYS A 12 17.64 -4.70 -20.61
CA LYS A 12 17.30 -3.88 -19.44
C LYS A 12 16.36 -4.61 -18.50
N ARG A 13 16.63 -4.49 -17.19
CA ARG A 13 15.78 -5.02 -16.14
C ARG A 13 14.54 -4.15 -15.95
N ARG A 14 13.45 -4.77 -15.48
CA ARG A 14 12.22 -4.07 -15.10
C ARG A 14 12.04 -4.08 -13.58
N MET A 15 11.48 -3.01 -13.04
CA MET A 15 11.13 -2.93 -11.62
C MET A 15 9.73 -3.48 -11.38
N ILE A 16 9.60 -4.24 -10.28
CA ILE A 16 8.34 -4.73 -9.74
C ILE A 16 8.27 -4.35 -8.28
N ALA A 17 7.08 -4.03 -7.79
CA ALA A 17 6.86 -3.70 -6.40
C ALA A 17 5.59 -4.39 -5.87
N PHE A 18 5.54 -4.59 -4.57
CA PHE A 18 4.40 -5.18 -3.88
C PHE A 18 3.94 -4.21 -2.77
N VAL A 19 2.64 -3.97 -2.67
CA VAL A 19 2.05 -3.12 -1.63
C VAL A 19 0.67 -3.64 -1.24
N GLY A 20 0.36 -3.65 0.05
CA GLY A 20 -0.91 -4.19 0.57
C GLY A 20 -0.88 -4.40 2.08
N GLY A 21 -1.81 -5.20 2.60
CA GLY A 21 -1.92 -5.51 4.03
C GLY A 21 -1.07 -6.70 4.51
N ILE A 22 -0.56 -7.52 3.59
CA ILE A 22 0.20 -8.74 3.91
C ILE A 22 1.67 -8.42 4.23
N ASP A 23 2.04 -8.56 5.51
CA ASP A 23 3.43 -8.62 5.96
C ASP A 23 4.05 -10.02 5.71
N VAL A 24 5.36 -10.08 5.45
CA VAL A 24 6.11 -11.34 5.37
C VAL A 24 6.47 -11.81 6.79
N THR A 25 5.50 -12.43 7.45
CA THR A 25 5.61 -12.92 8.82
C THR A 25 4.61 -14.05 9.09
N ASP A 26 4.73 -14.70 10.24
CA ASP A 26 3.93 -15.85 10.64
C ASP A 26 2.41 -15.54 10.61
N GLY A 27 1.63 -16.53 10.20
CA GLY A 27 0.16 -16.54 10.22
C GLY A 27 -0.53 -15.85 9.06
N ARG A 28 0.23 -15.29 8.10
CA ARG A 28 -0.30 -14.50 6.96
C ARG A 28 -0.63 -15.34 5.73
N TRP A 29 -0.02 -16.51 5.58
CA TRP A 29 -0.37 -17.43 4.51
C TRP A 29 -1.79 -17.95 4.74
N ASP A 30 -2.63 -17.91 3.70
CA ASP A 30 -3.96 -18.49 3.70
C ASP A 30 -4.50 -18.63 2.28
N THR A 31 -5.65 -19.28 2.14
CA THR A 31 -6.44 -19.33 0.90
C THR A 31 -7.87 -18.85 1.19
N PRO A 32 -8.68 -18.53 0.17
CA PRO A 32 -10.08 -18.13 0.39
C PRO A 32 -10.94 -19.18 1.11
N ALA A 33 -10.47 -20.43 1.23
CA ALA A 33 -11.15 -21.46 2.01
C ALA A 33 -11.09 -21.20 3.53
N HIS A 34 -10.09 -20.47 4.01
CA HIS A 34 -9.93 -20.08 5.42
C HIS A 34 -10.10 -21.24 6.40
N GLU A 35 -9.45 -22.36 6.07
CA GLU A 35 -9.57 -23.62 6.79
C GLU A 35 -9.16 -23.46 8.26
N LEU A 36 -10.09 -23.81 9.17
CA LEU A 36 -9.89 -23.65 10.61
C LEU A 36 -9.06 -24.77 11.23
N TYR A 37 -9.15 -25.98 10.67
CA TYR A 37 -8.63 -27.21 11.29
C TYR A 37 -7.88 -28.12 10.32
N SER A 38 -8.34 -28.27 9.07
CA SER A 38 -7.86 -29.30 8.12
C SER A 38 -6.39 -29.11 7.71
N THR A 39 -5.90 -27.88 7.72
CA THR A 39 -4.52 -27.52 7.37
C THR A 39 -3.55 -27.59 8.55
N LEU A 40 -4.01 -27.99 9.75
CA LEU A 40 -3.18 -28.03 10.96
C LEU A 40 -2.43 -29.36 11.13
N THR A 41 -2.79 -30.40 10.36
CA THR A 41 -2.16 -31.71 10.47
C THR A 41 -0.70 -31.69 10.01
N PRO A 42 0.19 -32.51 10.61
CA PRO A 42 1.61 -32.51 10.25
C PRO A 42 1.85 -32.65 8.74
N GLY A 43 2.69 -31.76 8.20
CA GLY A 43 3.00 -31.70 6.76
C GLY A 43 2.11 -30.78 5.93
N ASN A 44 1.04 -30.23 6.51
CA ASN A 44 0.21 -29.21 5.86
C ASN A 44 0.66 -27.78 6.19
N GLU A 45 0.13 -26.83 5.42
CA GLU A 45 0.50 -25.41 5.36
C GLU A 45 0.62 -24.73 6.73
N HIS A 46 -0.37 -24.94 7.60
CA HIS A 46 -0.47 -24.23 8.87
C HIS A 46 0.04 -25.03 10.08
N ALA A 47 0.64 -26.21 9.85
CA ALA A 47 1.16 -27.04 10.94
C ALA A 47 2.41 -26.41 11.61
N ALA A 48 3.25 -25.75 10.81
CA ALA A 48 4.44 -25.02 11.28
C ALA A 48 4.22 -23.50 11.35
N ASP A 49 3.03 -23.02 10.93
CA ASP A 49 2.64 -21.61 10.90
C ASP A 49 1.29 -21.40 11.62
N PHE A 50 1.12 -22.03 12.78
CA PHE A 50 -0.10 -21.87 13.57
C PHE A 50 -0.17 -20.48 14.20
N TYR A 51 -1.20 -19.72 13.84
CA TYR A 51 -1.46 -18.41 14.40
C TYR A 51 -2.87 -18.33 14.97
N ASN A 52 -3.00 -17.84 16.21
CA ASN A 52 -4.26 -17.41 16.79
C ASN A 52 -3.99 -16.41 17.92
N GLY A 53 -4.08 -15.11 17.61
CA GLY A 53 -3.77 -14.04 18.57
C GLY A 53 -4.89 -13.73 19.57
N VAL A 54 -6.10 -14.26 19.35
CA VAL A 54 -7.30 -13.92 20.12
C VAL A 54 -7.76 -15.04 21.06
N ALA A 55 -7.38 -16.29 20.78
CA ALA A 55 -7.71 -17.45 21.60
C ALA A 55 -6.43 -18.22 21.99
N PRO A 56 -5.71 -17.76 23.03
CA PRO A 56 -4.39 -18.28 23.39
C PRO A 56 -4.40 -19.74 23.90
N SER A 57 -5.57 -20.31 24.20
CA SER A 57 -5.73 -21.73 24.58
C SER A 57 -5.74 -22.68 23.39
N THR A 58 -5.79 -22.16 22.16
CA THR A 58 -5.77 -22.95 20.93
C THR A 58 -4.33 -23.29 20.51
N SER A 59 -4.16 -24.34 19.71
CA SER A 59 -2.85 -24.76 19.22
C SER A 59 -2.99 -25.50 17.90
N ALA A 60 -1.89 -25.72 17.17
CA ALA A 60 -1.88 -26.55 15.96
C ALA A 60 -2.48 -27.96 16.18
N LYS A 61 -2.44 -28.48 17.41
CA LYS A 61 -2.98 -29.81 17.71
C LYS A 61 -4.52 -29.86 17.74
N TYR A 62 -5.17 -28.78 18.14
CA TYR A 62 -6.61 -28.77 18.43
C TYR A 62 -7.40 -27.71 17.64
N GLY A 63 -6.72 -26.66 17.16
CA GLY A 63 -7.32 -25.51 16.52
C GLY A 63 -8.31 -24.74 17.41
N PRO A 64 -9.14 -23.89 16.79
CA PRO A 64 -8.99 -23.41 15.41
C PRO A 64 -7.75 -22.49 15.29
N ARG A 65 -7.13 -22.42 14.10
CA ARG A 65 -6.28 -21.25 13.78
C ARG A 65 -7.17 -20.02 13.61
N GLN A 66 -6.55 -18.85 13.58
CA GLN A 66 -7.16 -17.61 13.11
C GLN A 66 -6.84 -17.46 11.61
N PRO A 67 -7.82 -17.65 10.69
CA PRO A 67 -7.61 -17.40 9.28
C PRO A 67 -7.21 -15.95 8.99
N TRP A 68 -6.55 -15.74 7.85
CA TRP A 68 -6.05 -14.45 7.42
C TRP A 68 -6.67 -14.08 6.06
N HIS A 69 -7.71 -13.24 6.10
CA HIS A 69 -8.26 -12.60 4.89
C HIS A 69 -7.59 -11.24 4.72
N ASP A 70 -6.95 -11.01 3.57
CA ASP A 70 -6.19 -9.80 3.29
C ASP A 70 -6.03 -9.58 1.79
N ILE A 71 -5.64 -8.36 1.40
CA ILE A 71 -5.48 -7.93 0.01
C ILE A 71 -4.08 -7.36 -0.20
N HIS A 72 -3.44 -7.78 -1.30
CA HIS A 72 -2.13 -7.30 -1.71
C HIS A 72 -2.08 -7.06 -3.21
N MET A 73 -1.23 -6.13 -3.65
CA MET A 73 -1.09 -5.77 -5.06
C MET A 73 0.34 -5.98 -5.53
N TYR A 74 0.45 -6.50 -6.75
CA TYR A 74 1.66 -6.49 -7.55
C TYR A 74 1.60 -5.29 -8.50
N VAL A 75 2.66 -4.50 -8.54
CA VAL A 75 2.73 -3.23 -9.27
C VAL A 75 3.92 -3.25 -10.22
N GLU A 76 3.67 -2.88 -11.47
CA GLU A 76 4.65 -2.71 -12.54
C GLU A 76 4.61 -1.28 -13.10
N GLY A 77 5.61 -0.92 -13.89
CA GLY A 77 5.68 0.38 -14.55
C GLY A 77 5.89 1.53 -13.56
N GLY A 78 5.38 2.72 -13.90
CA GLY A 78 5.59 3.96 -13.14
C GLY A 78 5.31 3.82 -11.64
N GLY A 79 4.22 3.13 -11.26
CA GLY A 79 3.86 2.96 -9.85
C GLY A 79 4.88 2.14 -9.04
N ALA A 80 5.64 1.25 -9.67
CA ALA A 80 6.71 0.50 -8.99
C ALA A 80 7.90 1.42 -8.65
N TYR A 81 8.19 2.37 -9.53
CA TYR A 81 9.21 3.40 -9.29
C TYR A 81 8.79 4.36 -8.18
N ASP A 82 7.53 4.81 -8.16
CA ASP A 82 7.02 5.65 -7.07
C ASP A 82 7.17 4.96 -5.71
N LEU A 83 6.92 3.64 -5.65
CA LEU A 83 7.12 2.83 -4.44
C LEU A 83 8.59 2.72 -4.04
N CYS A 84 9.49 2.60 -5.02
CA CYS A 84 10.94 2.62 -4.80
C CYS A 84 11.41 3.97 -4.26
N THR A 85 10.99 5.07 -4.88
CA THR A 85 11.29 6.42 -4.38
C THR A 85 10.80 6.60 -2.95
N ASN A 86 9.60 6.11 -2.62
CA ASN A 86 9.13 6.10 -1.24
C ASN A 86 10.04 5.29 -0.29
N PHE A 87 10.62 4.18 -0.73
CA PHE A 87 11.60 3.42 0.06
C PHE A 87 12.90 4.21 0.26
N GLU A 88 13.41 4.82 -0.81
CA GLU A 88 14.63 5.64 -0.80
C GLU A 88 14.50 6.86 0.11
N ASP A 89 13.39 7.60 0.01
CA ASP A 89 13.06 8.75 0.87
C ASP A 89 13.16 8.37 2.35
N ARG A 90 12.65 7.19 2.71
CA ARG A 90 12.65 6.68 4.09
C ARG A 90 14.03 6.20 4.52
N TRP A 91 14.73 5.49 3.64
CA TRP A 91 16.07 4.99 3.91
C TRP A 91 17.03 6.14 4.21
N ASN A 92 17.05 7.16 3.35
CA ASN A 92 17.95 8.30 3.48
C ASN A 92 17.66 9.11 4.75
N ASN A 93 16.38 9.32 5.07
CA ASN A 93 15.96 10.03 6.27
C ASN A 93 16.33 9.30 7.56
N GLN A 94 16.02 8.00 7.64
CA GLN A 94 16.14 7.22 8.89
C GLN A 94 17.51 6.55 9.06
N ASN A 95 18.25 6.34 7.97
CA ASN A 95 19.54 5.66 7.94
C ASN A 95 20.60 6.52 7.24
N SER A 96 20.63 7.82 7.50
CA SER A 96 21.54 8.78 6.85
C SER A 96 23.02 8.36 6.87
N ARG A 97 23.47 7.68 7.93
CA ARG A 97 24.82 7.09 8.02
C ARG A 97 25.11 6.03 6.93
N TRP A 98 24.07 5.35 6.47
CA TRP A 98 24.13 4.25 5.50
C TRP A 98 23.44 4.63 4.18
N ALA A 99 23.23 5.92 3.91
CA ALA A 99 22.63 6.38 2.66
C ALA A 99 23.39 5.85 1.43
N ASP A 100 24.72 5.78 1.51
CA ASP A 100 25.57 5.25 0.43
C ASP A 100 25.58 3.71 0.33
N ALA A 101 25.00 3.00 1.30
CA ALA A 101 24.82 1.55 1.21
C ALA A 101 23.63 1.17 0.30
N LEU A 102 22.76 2.14 -0.01
CA LEU A 102 21.65 1.94 -0.92
C LEU A 102 22.18 1.87 -2.35
N TYR A 103 21.78 0.85 -3.10
CA TYR A 103 22.16 0.71 -4.49
C TYR A 103 21.52 1.82 -5.34
N LYS A 104 22.33 2.78 -5.78
CA LYS A 104 21.87 3.95 -6.55
C LYS A 104 21.70 3.68 -8.06
N GLY A 105 22.04 2.48 -8.53
CA GLY A 105 22.00 2.10 -9.95
C GLY A 105 20.61 1.75 -10.50
N ILE A 106 19.56 1.96 -9.71
CA ILE A 106 18.17 1.86 -10.17
C ILE A 106 17.85 2.98 -11.19
N ALA A 107 18.57 4.11 -11.13
CA ALA A 107 18.15 5.31 -11.82
C ALA A 107 18.46 5.33 -13.34
N GLU A 108 19.63 4.88 -13.83
CA GLU A 108 19.95 5.02 -15.27
C GLU A 108 20.92 3.94 -15.78
N GLY A 109 20.60 3.34 -16.94
CA GLY A 109 21.46 2.41 -17.70
C GLY A 109 21.08 0.93 -17.60
N GLU A 110 20.72 0.43 -16.41
CA GLU A 110 20.40 -0.99 -16.17
C GLU A 110 18.89 -1.29 -16.11
N PHE A 111 18.11 -0.33 -15.63
CA PHE A 111 16.67 -0.41 -15.59
C PHE A 111 16.09 0.49 -16.68
N GLY A 112 15.00 0.07 -17.32
CA GLY A 112 14.23 0.95 -18.20
C GLY A 112 13.55 2.01 -17.35
N VAL A 113 14.26 3.09 -17.00
CA VAL A 113 13.77 4.22 -16.18
C VAL A 113 14.11 5.51 -16.92
N GLY A 114 13.21 6.49 -16.88
CA GLY A 114 13.31 7.76 -17.60
C GLY A 114 12.18 7.96 -18.62
N ASP A 115 12.23 9.03 -19.41
CA ASP A 115 11.20 9.37 -20.41
C ASP A 115 10.95 8.25 -21.45
N ASP A 116 11.91 7.34 -21.65
CA ASP A 116 11.76 6.14 -22.51
C ASP A 116 10.96 5.00 -21.85
N ALA A 117 10.82 5.02 -20.52
CA ALA A 117 9.96 4.12 -19.75
C ALA A 117 8.70 4.82 -19.23
N ALA A 118 8.69 6.14 -19.28
CA ALA A 118 7.53 6.96 -19.01
C ALA A 118 6.52 6.72 -20.11
N VAL A 119 5.48 5.97 -19.76
CA VAL A 119 4.28 5.85 -20.58
C VAL A 119 4.61 5.24 -21.94
N VAL A 120 4.88 3.93 -21.99
CA VAL A 120 4.29 3.20 -23.12
C VAL A 120 2.80 3.37 -22.88
N PRO A 121 2.09 4.23 -23.63
CA PRO A 121 0.64 4.22 -23.54
C PRO A 121 0.34 2.79 -23.93
N ALA A 122 -0.34 2.06 -23.05
CA ALA A 122 -0.93 0.82 -23.50
C ALA A 122 -1.66 1.17 -24.80
N PRO A 123 -1.42 0.41 -25.89
CA PRO A 123 -2.06 0.69 -27.17
C PRO A 123 -3.54 1.03 -26.88
N GLU A 124 -4.15 1.99 -27.57
CA GLU A 124 -5.55 2.41 -27.25
C GLU A 124 -6.53 1.22 -27.17
N GLU A 125 -6.16 0.08 -27.76
CA GLU A 125 -6.89 -1.18 -27.79
C GLU A 125 -6.59 -2.14 -26.61
N ASP A 126 -5.52 -1.92 -25.84
CA ASP A 126 -5.16 -2.72 -24.68
C ASP A 126 -6.00 -2.35 -23.46
N LYS A 127 -7.11 -3.07 -23.32
CA LYS A 127 -8.05 -2.95 -22.21
C LYS A 127 -7.49 -3.50 -20.88
N SER A 128 -6.28 -4.06 -20.87
CA SER A 128 -5.66 -4.61 -19.65
C SER A 128 -4.81 -3.60 -18.88
N ALA A 129 -4.61 -2.40 -19.43
CA ALA A 129 -3.76 -1.38 -18.83
C ALA A 129 -4.41 -0.56 -17.72
N TRP A 130 -3.56 -0.05 -16.83
CA TRP A 130 -3.96 0.66 -15.63
C TRP A 130 -3.26 2.01 -15.51
N ASN A 131 -4.04 3.05 -15.18
CA ASN A 131 -3.49 4.29 -14.65
C ASN A 131 -3.39 4.16 -13.13
N THR A 132 -2.18 4.23 -12.60
CA THR A 132 -1.90 4.09 -11.17
C THR A 132 -1.38 5.39 -10.58
N GLN A 133 -1.72 5.66 -9.33
CA GLN A 133 -1.18 6.77 -8.56
C GLN A 133 -0.87 6.30 -7.13
N LEU A 134 0.36 6.55 -6.66
CA LEU A 134 0.74 6.25 -5.28
C LEU A 134 0.20 7.33 -4.33
N PHE A 135 -0.29 6.87 -3.17
CA PHE A 135 -0.68 7.72 -2.05
C PHE A 135 0.00 7.25 -0.77
N ARG A 136 0.28 8.17 0.14
CA ARG A 136 1.03 7.91 1.38
C ARG A 136 0.39 8.56 2.61
N SER A 137 0.78 8.05 3.77
CA SER A 137 0.58 8.67 5.09
C SER A 137 1.94 8.72 5.77
N ILE A 138 2.68 9.82 5.58
CA ILE A 138 4.06 9.94 6.06
C ILE A 138 4.38 11.38 6.46
N ASN A 139 5.47 11.60 7.20
CA ASN A 139 5.89 12.92 7.63
C ASN A 139 7.41 13.06 7.57
N MET A 140 7.89 14.30 7.77
CA MET A 140 9.30 14.66 7.63
C MET A 140 10.27 13.96 8.60
N ASP A 141 9.78 13.32 9.67
CA ASP A 141 10.61 12.51 10.58
C ASP A 141 10.83 11.08 10.06
N SER A 142 10.17 10.71 8.97
CA SER A 142 10.19 9.34 8.44
C SER A 142 10.59 9.27 6.98
N ALA A 143 10.59 10.39 6.26
CA ALA A 143 10.96 10.47 4.85
C ALA A 143 11.49 11.86 4.53
N ASP A 144 12.46 11.89 3.62
CA ASP A 144 12.88 13.12 2.98
C ASP A 144 11.81 13.56 1.97
N PHE A 145 11.46 14.85 1.99
CA PHE A 145 10.57 15.43 0.98
C PHE A 145 11.39 16.26 0.01
N VAL A 146 11.31 15.93 -1.28
CA VAL A 146 12.00 16.71 -2.32
C VAL A 146 11.52 18.18 -2.33
N PRO A 147 12.41 19.16 -2.57
CA PRO A 147 12.08 20.58 -2.53
C PRO A 147 10.89 20.99 -3.42
N GLU A 148 10.69 20.30 -4.54
CA GLU A 148 9.59 20.51 -5.48
C GLU A 148 8.25 20.16 -4.85
N ALA A 149 8.16 19.02 -4.15
CA ALA A 149 6.96 18.59 -3.45
C ALA A 149 6.56 19.57 -2.32
N LEU A 150 7.53 20.27 -1.73
CA LEU A 150 7.30 21.33 -0.75
C LEU A 150 6.73 22.62 -1.37
N LYS A 151 6.93 22.86 -2.68
CA LYS A 151 6.48 24.06 -3.39
C LYS A 151 5.10 23.91 -4.01
N ASP A 152 4.67 22.70 -4.32
CA ASP A 152 3.45 22.42 -5.09
C ASP A 152 2.14 22.51 -4.28
N GLY A 153 2.21 22.83 -2.98
CA GLY A 153 1.02 22.88 -2.10
C GLY A 153 0.33 21.53 -1.89
N ARG A 154 0.97 20.44 -2.32
CA ARG A 154 0.43 19.07 -2.22
C ARG A 154 0.63 18.45 -0.84
N LEU A 155 1.50 19.01 -0.01
CA LEU A 155 1.78 18.57 1.34
C LEU A 155 1.07 19.45 2.37
N THR A 156 0.69 18.84 3.49
CA THR A 156 0.04 19.55 4.59
C THR A 156 1.11 20.01 5.58
N HIS A 157 1.08 21.31 5.94
CA HIS A 157 1.97 21.87 6.96
C HIS A 157 1.18 22.20 8.23
N ARG A 158 1.60 21.64 9.38
CA ARG A 158 0.95 21.86 10.67
C ARG A 158 1.98 21.92 11.80
N LYS A 159 1.94 22.98 12.60
CA LYS A 159 2.82 23.18 13.77
C LYS A 159 4.31 22.99 13.44
N GLY A 160 4.77 23.57 12.33
CA GLY A 160 6.16 23.49 11.87
C GLY A 160 6.57 22.13 11.30
N ARG A 161 5.61 21.23 11.06
CA ARG A 161 5.86 19.91 10.51
C ARG A 161 5.13 19.70 9.18
N THR A 162 5.78 18.98 8.29
CA THR A 162 5.25 18.62 6.97
C THR A 162 4.76 17.18 6.98
N PHE A 163 3.58 16.96 6.38
CA PHE A 163 2.92 15.67 6.29
C PHE A 163 2.39 15.45 4.88
N ASP A 164 2.51 14.21 4.41
CA ASP A 164 1.75 13.70 3.28
C ASP A 164 0.57 12.91 3.84
N ASP A 165 -0.65 13.42 3.63
CA ASP A 165 -1.93 12.82 4.00
C ASP A 165 -2.74 12.41 2.75
N SER A 166 -2.04 12.14 1.64
CA SER A 166 -2.65 11.85 0.35
C SER A 166 -3.55 10.61 0.38
N ILE A 167 -3.29 9.61 1.24
CA ILE A 167 -4.24 8.49 1.44
C ILE A 167 -5.61 9.00 1.88
N GLN A 168 -5.68 9.87 2.90
CA GLN A 168 -6.96 10.40 3.37
C GLN A 168 -7.65 11.20 2.26
N ARG A 169 -6.90 12.05 1.54
CA ARG A 169 -7.44 12.85 0.44
C ARG A 169 -7.96 11.99 -0.72
N ALA A 170 -7.25 10.93 -1.07
CA ALA A 170 -7.66 9.98 -2.09
C ALA A 170 -8.95 9.25 -1.70
N TYR A 171 -9.05 8.78 -0.46
CA TYR A 171 -10.29 8.20 0.07
C TYR A 171 -11.47 9.19 -0.04
N ILE A 172 -11.31 10.43 0.44
CA ILE A 172 -12.35 11.47 0.36
C ILE A 172 -12.76 11.71 -1.11
N HIS A 173 -11.79 11.86 -2.00
CA HIS A 173 -12.04 12.07 -3.42
C HIS A 173 -12.84 10.91 -4.04
N HIS A 174 -12.46 9.66 -3.75
CA HIS A 174 -13.13 8.48 -4.28
C HIS A 174 -14.53 8.27 -3.70
N ILE A 175 -14.75 8.59 -2.43
CA ILE A 175 -16.08 8.57 -1.81
C ILE A 175 -16.99 9.60 -2.46
N ARG A 176 -16.54 10.85 -2.57
CA ARG A 176 -17.34 11.95 -3.16
C ARG A 176 -17.71 11.70 -4.62
N ARG A 177 -16.82 11.09 -5.42
CA ARG A 177 -17.10 10.78 -6.83
C ARG A 177 -17.96 9.53 -7.05
N ALA A 178 -18.13 8.67 -6.04
CA ALA A 178 -18.86 7.41 -6.19
C ALA A 178 -20.28 7.69 -6.69
N LYS A 179 -20.79 6.92 -7.67
CA LYS A 179 -22.14 7.13 -8.25
C LYS A 179 -23.09 5.95 -8.05
N ARG A 180 -22.57 4.80 -7.63
CA ARG A 180 -23.33 3.54 -7.56
C ARG A 180 -23.25 2.89 -6.19
N PHE A 181 -22.08 2.37 -5.84
CA PHE A 181 -21.83 1.77 -4.54
C PHE A 181 -20.38 2.00 -4.12
N ILE A 182 -20.10 1.82 -2.84
CA ILE A 182 -18.77 1.76 -2.25
C ILE A 182 -18.68 0.41 -1.54
N TYR A 183 -17.61 -0.33 -1.79
CA TYR A 183 -17.26 -1.55 -1.07
C TYR A 183 -15.99 -1.28 -0.26
N LEU A 184 -15.96 -1.71 1.00
CA LEU A 184 -14.86 -1.44 1.90
C LEU A 184 -14.56 -2.68 2.74
N GLU A 185 -13.33 -3.20 2.60
CA GLU A 185 -12.73 -4.15 3.53
C GLU A 185 -11.61 -3.41 4.26
N ASN A 186 -11.65 -3.39 5.60
CA ASN A 186 -10.64 -2.73 6.41
C ASN A 186 -10.58 -3.35 7.80
N GLN A 187 -9.40 -3.45 8.38
CA GLN A 187 -9.23 -3.93 9.76
C GLN A 187 -9.89 -3.00 10.78
N TYR A 188 -9.94 -1.69 10.49
CA TYR A 188 -10.54 -0.69 11.38
C TYR A 188 -11.58 0.16 10.65
N PHE A 189 -12.68 0.45 11.34
CA PHE A 189 -13.69 1.39 10.87
C PHE A 189 -14.19 2.29 12.00
N LEU A 190 -13.44 3.36 12.25
CA LEU A 190 -13.73 4.42 13.21
C LEU A 190 -13.20 5.74 12.66
N GLY A 191 -13.71 6.88 13.12
CA GLY A 191 -13.29 8.19 12.62
C GLY A 191 -14.29 9.29 12.85
N SER A 192 -13.97 10.48 12.34
CA SER A 192 -14.83 11.67 12.39
C SER A 192 -15.32 12.01 13.80
N CYS A 193 -14.41 11.94 14.78
CA CYS A 193 -14.76 12.06 16.20
C CYS A 193 -15.35 13.42 16.59
N PHE A 194 -15.14 14.46 15.77
CA PHE A 194 -15.77 15.78 15.95
C PHE A 194 -17.30 15.75 15.82
N SER A 195 -17.87 14.69 15.25
CA SER A 195 -19.32 14.51 15.12
C SER A 195 -19.89 13.44 16.06
N TRP A 196 -19.08 12.90 16.98
CA TRP A 196 -19.60 11.97 17.97
C TRP A 196 -20.46 12.70 19.00
N LYS A 197 -21.54 12.07 19.47
CA LYS A 197 -22.48 12.67 20.44
C LYS A 197 -21.82 13.11 21.75
N VAL A 198 -20.77 12.41 22.16
CA VAL A 198 -19.97 12.72 23.35
C VAL A 198 -18.50 12.52 22.96
N SER A 199 -17.80 13.62 22.65
CA SER A 199 -16.37 13.58 22.36
C SER A 199 -15.73 14.95 22.57
N GLU A 200 -15.03 15.13 23.69
CA GLU A 200 -14.27 16.37 23.94
C GLU A 200 -12.75 16.17 23.77
N THR A 201 -12.24 14.95 23.91
CA THR A 201 -10.78 14.70 23.99
C THR A 201 -10.24 13.68 22.97
N THR A 202 -11.10 13.00 22.22
CA THR A 202 -10.69 12.00 21.23
C THR A 202 -9.98 12.65 20.05
N LYS A 203 -8.84 12.08 19.62
CA LYS A 203 -8.00 12.60 18.53
C LYS A 203 -8.10 11.76 17.26
N CYS A 204 -9.31 11.61 16.72
CA CYS A 204 -9.57 10.86 15.49
C CYS A 204 -10.37 11.71 14.46
N PRO A 205 -9.79 12.80 13.94
CA PRO A 205 -10.53 13.80 13.16
C PRO A 205 -10.64 13.50 11.65
N HIS A 206 -10.17 12.35 11.15
CA HIS A 206 -10.25 12.07 9.71
C HIS A 206 -11.71 11.95 9.25
N LEU A 207 -11.96 12.28 7.99
CA LEU A 207 -13.30 12.51 7.46
C LEU A 207 -14.00 11.25 6.93
N ILE A 208 -13.32 10.11 6.88
CA ILE A 208 -13.79 8.94 6.10
C ILE A 208 -15.21 8.48 6.49
N PRO A 209 -15.55 8.23 7.77
CA PRO A 209 -16.92 7.89 8.13
C PRO A 209 -17.95 8.97 7.76
N MET A 210 -17.63 10.25 7.98
CA MET A 210 -18.55 11.36 7.68
C MET A 210 -18.78 11.57 6.18
N GLU A 211 -17.75 11.39 5.34
CA GLU A 211 -17.90 11.45 3.88
C GLU A 211 -18.76 10.30 3.36
N LEU A 212 -18.65 9.11 3.97
CA LEU A 212 -19.51 7.97 3.63
C LEU A 212 -20.96 8.27 3.98
N THR A 213 -21.24 8.79 5.18
CA THR A 213 -22.61 9.14 5.57
C THR A 213 -23.19 10.24 4.69
N ALA A 214 -22.42 11.30 4.42
CA ALA A 214 -22.84 12.40 3.55
C ALA A 214 -23.05 11.98 2.09
N ARG A 215 -22.43 10.87 1.64
CA ARG A 215 -22.62 10.35 0.28
C ARG A 215 -23.90 9.49 0.13
N ILE A 216 -24.36 8.91 1.24
CA ILE A 216 -25.59 8.10 1.31
C ILE A 216 -26.83 8.99 1.32
N GLU A 217 -26.75 10.14 2.01
CA GLU A 217 -27.78 11.20 2.00
C GLU A 217 -27.95 11.85 0.62
#